data_AF-A0A7X9EG39-F1
#
_entry.id   AF-A0A7X9EG39-F1
#
_cell.length_a   1.000
_cell.length_b   1.000
_cell.length_c   1.000
_cell.angle_alpha   90.00
_cell.angle_beta   90.00
_cell.angle_gamma   90.00
#
_symmetry.space_group_name_H-M   'P 1'
#
loop_
_entity.id
_entity.type
_entity.pdbx_description
1 polymer ?
#
loop_
_entity_poly.entity_id
_entity_poly.type
_entity_poly.pdbx_seq_one_letter_code
_entity_poly.pdbx_strand_id
1 'polypeptide(L)'
;MNLKIYIFVVSLFLFGFFVAAQTTPPPPSNSDLQQALPAADSMTEENMIVEGESYYRHSGERDPFSPLIRSSKGGGASGVIVKRGTKGLSQFTVDQCILEAVVKIGDEEVAWFQGPNLKPFKAKVGDVFADGVIIDISYSRGEVIVQQQLDDPTQIKPFRNVSLKIRSTSQSLEGEAQ
;
A
#
# COMPACT_ATOMS: atom_id res chain seq x y z
N MET A 1 -57.29 15.76 18.35
CA MET A 1 -57.38 16.01 19.79
C MET A 1 -56.05 15.60 20.42
N ASN A 2 -55.25 16.58 20.85
CA ASN A 2 -54.08 16.56 21.78
C ASN A 2 -52.87 15.69 21.36
N LEU A 3 -51.77 16.19 20.75
CA LEU A 3 -50.77 17.21 21.17
C LEU A 3 -50.13 16.95 22.54
N LYS A 4 -48.91 16.41 22.56
CA LYS A 4 -47.92 16.67 23.64
C LYS A 4 -46.50 16.77 23.06
N ILE A 5 -46.06 18.03 23.03
CA ILE A 5 -44.69 18.52 22.83
C ILE A 5 -43.89 18.25 24.10
N TYR A 6 -42.67 17.73 23.98
CA TYR A 6 -41.66 17.80 25.04
C TYR A 6 -40.44 18.55 24.52
N ILE A 7 -40.43 19.86 24.81
CA ILE A 7 -39.25 20.71 24.80
C ILE A 7 -38.60 20.53 26.18
N PHE A 8 -37.33 20.13 26.21
CA PHE A 8 -36.47 20.35 27.37
C PHE A 8 -35.19 21.02 26.90
N VAL A 9 -35.14 22.33 27.11
CA VAL A 9 -33.98 23.21 26.98
C VAL A 9 -33.42 23.38 28.39
N VAL A 10 -32.17 22.97 28.65
CA VAL A 10 -31.22 23.54 29.65
C VAL A 10 -29.85 22.96 29.27
N SER A 11 -28.98 23.67 28.55
CA SER A 11 -28.03 24.70 29.02
C SER A 11 -26.77 24.15 29.71
N LEU A 12 -25.64 24.36 29.02
CA LEU A 12 -24.38 24.92 29.54
C LEU A 12 -23.65 24.16 30.67
N PHE A 13 -22.57 23.47 30.31
CA PHE A 13 -21.36 23.45 31.13
C PHE A 13 -20.13 23.75 30.26
N LEU A 14 -19.61 24.96 30.46
CA LEU A 14 -18.24 25.38 30.21
C LEU A 14 -17.27 24.55 31.08
N PHE A 15 -15.97 24.63 30.75
CA PHE A 15 -14.77 24.02 31.36
C PHE A 15 -14.32 22.70 30.70
N GLY A 16 -13.12 22.57 30.13
CA GLY A 16 -11.98 23.48 30.10
C GLY A 16 -10.95 22.96 29.10
N PHE A 17 -10.32 23.90 28.39
CA PHE A 17 -9.16 23.67 27.56
C PHE A 17 -8.01 23.13 28.42
N PHE A 18 -7.58 21.89 28.15
CA PHE A 18 -6.33 21.35 28.67
C PHE A 18 -5.28 21.48 27.55
N VAL A 19 -4.54 22.59 27.54
CA VAL A 19 -3.35 22.75 26.69
C VAL A 19 -2.14 22.50 27.57
N ALA A 20 -1.61 21.28 27.49
CA ALA A 20 -0.29 20.96 28.02
C ALA A 20 0.74 21.34 26.95
N ALA A 21 1.46 22.45 27.16
CA ALA A 21 2.64 22.79 26.38
C ALA A 21 3.78 21.85 26.79
N GLN A 22 4.12 20.89 25.93
CA GLN A 22 5.33 20.09 26.10
C GLN A 22 6.52 20.85 25.53
N THR A 23 7.46 21.19 26.41
CA THR A 23 8.79 21.72 26.10
C THR A 23 9.62 20.64 25.41
N THR A 24 9.97 20.86 24.14
CA THR A 24 10.99 20.07 23.43
C THR A 24 12.39 20.56 23.82
N PRO A 25 13.28 19.69 24.34
CA PRO A 25 14.68 20.03 24.55
C PRO A 25 15.43 20.22 23.20
N PRO A 26 16.45 21.10 23.15
CA PRO A 26 17.16 21.44 21.93
C PRO A 26 18.02 20.29 21.38
N PRO A 27 18.26 20.26 20.06
CA PRO A 27 19.13 19.27 19.42
C PRO A 27 20.61 19.52 19.77
N PRO A 28 21.42 18.47 19.99
CA PRO A 28 22.87 18.62 20.09
C PRO A 28 23.49 18.94 18.73
N SER A 29 24.12 20.11 18.65
CA SER A 29 25.06 20.48 17.58
C SER A 29 26.32 19.63 17.70
N ASN A 30 26.49 18.66 16.79
CA ASN A 30 27.77 17.99 16.59
C ASN A 30 28.63 18.82 15.62
N SER A 31 29.22 19.88 16.15
CA SER A 31 30.45 20.44 15.60
C SER A 31 31.61 19.75 16.33
N ASP A 32 32.64 19.35 15.60
CA ASP A 32 33.95 18.85 16.06
C ASP A 32 34.27 17.40 15.63
N LEU A 33 34.53 17.23 14.34
CA LEU A 33 35.54 16.28 13.86
C LEU A 33 36.56 17.06 13.03
N GLN A 34 37.31 17.91 13.73
CA GLN A 34 38.53 18.53 13.23
C GLN A 34 39.63 17.46 13.24
N GLN A 35 39.71 16.63 12.20
CA GLN A 35 40.80 15.68 12.03
C GLN A 35 41.90 16.32 11.19
N ALA A 36 42.99 16.70 11.87
CA ALA A 36 44.19 17.27 11.30
C ALA A 36 44.89 16.25 10.36
N LEU A 37 45.15 16.66 9.12
CA LEU A 37 46.07 15.96 8.22
C LEU A 37 47.52 16.32 8.61
N PRO A 38 48.42 15.35 8.86
CA PRO A 38 49.85 15.62 8.90
C PRO A 38 50.40 15.86 7.48
N ALA A 39 51.44 16.69 7.45
CA ALA A 39 52.12 17.25 6.30
C ALA A 39 52.51 16.23 5.22
N ALA A 40 52.33 16.68 3.97
CA ALA A 40 52.94 16.08 2.79
C ALA A 40 54.46 16.35 2.83
N ASP A 41 55.26 15.29 2.93
CA ASP A 41 56.62 15.29 2.43
C ASP A 41 57.03 13.88 2.03
N SER A 42 57.78 13.80 0.92
CA SER A 42 58.44 12.63 0.33
C SER A 42 57.56 11.50 -0.23
N MET A 43 57.38 11.47 -1.56
CA MET A 43 57.71 10.31 -2.40
C MET A 43 58.09 10.78 -3.81
N THR A 44 59.38 10.61 -4.09
CA THR A 44 60.08 11.00 -5.32
C THR A 44 59.80 10.00 -6.46
N GLU A 45 59.86 10.54 -7.67
CA GLU A 45 59.80 9.94 -9.00
C GLU A 45 60.37 8.50 -9.13
N GLU A 46 59.48 7.49 -9.14
CA GLU A 46 59.70 6.26 -9.90
C GLU A 46 58.34 5.66 -10.28
N ASN A 47 57.76 6.11 -11.38
CA ASN A 47 56.79 5.35 -12.18
C ASN A 47 56.56 6.17 -13.45
N MET A 48 57.59 6.09 -14.29
CA MET A 48 57.63 6.51 -15.68
C MET A 48 56.42 5.93 -16.43
N ILE A 49 55.36 6.73 -16.56
CA ILE A 49 54.25 6.47 -17.47
C ILE A 49 54.73 6.93 -18.84
N VAL A 50 55.13 5.96 -19.67
CA VAL A 50 55.41 6.16 -21.09
C VAL A 50 54.10 6.51 -21.78
N GLU A 51 54.04 7.70 -22.38
CA GLU A 51 52.99 8.14 -23.27
C GLU A 51 52.93 7.20 -24.49
N GLY A 52 51.90 6.36 -24.53
CA GLY A 52 51.69 5.38 -25.60
C GLY A 52 50.47 4.53 -25.26
N GLU A 53 49.32 4.96 -25.76
CA GLU A 53 47.99 4.46 -25.45
C GLU A 53 47.91 2.93 -25.21
N SER A 54 47.74 2.56 -23.94
CA SER A 54 47.10 1.30 -23.56
C SER A 54 45.92 1.62 -22.65
N TYR A 55 44.92 2.30 -23.22
CA TYR A 55 43.60 2.34 -22.63
C TYR A 55 42.99 0.95 -22.72
N TYR A 56 43.24 0.10 -21.72
CA TYR A 56 42.43 -1.09 -21.50
C TYR A 56 41.01 -0.64 -21.14
N ARG A 57 40.15 -0.48 -22.16
CA ARG A 57 38.72 -0.27 -21.96
C ARG A 57 38.08 -1.64 -21.76
N HIS A 58 37.93 -2.03 -20.50
CA HIS A 58 37.14 -3.19 -20.04
C HIS A 58 35.62 -3.05 -20.31
N SER A 59 35.23 -2.31 -21.34
CA SER A 59 33.81 -2.07 -21.67
C SER A 59 33.23 -3.33 -22.30
N GLY A 60 32.72 -4.24 -21.47
CA GLY A 60 32.06 -5.45 -21.95
C GLY A 60 31.78 -6.52 -20.93
N GLU A 61 32.47 -6.54 -19.78
CA GLU A 61 32.14 -7.50 -18.72
C GLU A 61 30.86 -7.05 -18.02
N ARG A 62 29.77 -7.78 -18.27
CA ARG A 62 28.62 -7.74 -17.39
C ARG A 62 29.10 -8.19 -16.02
N ASP A 63 28.81 -7.38 -15.02
CA ASP A 63 28.93 -7.78 -13.63
C ASP A 63 28.25 -9.16 -13.44
N PRO A 64 28.99 -10.19 -12.99
CA PRO A 64 28.47 -11.56 -12.84
C PRO A 64 27.33 -11.65 -11.82
N PHE A 65 27.14 -10.64 -10.98
CA PHE A 65 26.03 -10.54 -10.04
C PHE A 65 24.88 -9.67 -10.55
N SER A 66 25.05 -9.03 -11.71
CA SER A 66 23.96 -8.29 -12.33
C SER A 66 22.95 -9.29 -12.91
N PRO A 67 21.68 -9.27 -12.50
CA PRO A 67 20.67 -10.23 -12.96
C PRO A 67 20.43 -10.14 -14.47
N LEU A 68 20.37 -11.28 -15.17
CA LEU A 68 20.25 -11.37 -16.63
C LEU A 68 19.01 -10.65 -17.18
N ILE A 69 17.93 -10.63 -16.42
CA ILE A 69 16.64 -10.07 -16.79
C ILE A 69 16.44 -8.79 -15.97
N ARG A 70 16.74 -7.62 -16.56
CA ARG A 70 16.12 -6.37 -16.07
C ARG A 70 14.68 -6.43 -16.54
N SER A 71 13.79 -6.94 -15.69
CA SER A 71 12.36 -7.04 -16.01
C SER A 71 11.79 -5.62 -16.19
N SER A 72 11.85 -5.09 -17.41
CA SER A 72 10.98 -3.97 -17.80
C SER A 72 9.52 -4.42 -17.94
N LYS A 73 9.26 -5.74 -17.84
CA LYS A 73 7.95 -6.35 -17.67
C LYS A 73 8.13 -7.62 -16.83
N GLY A 74 7.33 -7.74 -15.77
CA GLY A 74 7.52 -8.68 -14.65
C GLY A 74 7.80 -10.12 -15.06
N GLY A 75 8.92 -10.65 -14.59
CA GLY A 75 9.22 -12.08 -14.58
C GLY A 75 9.26 -12.55 -13.13
N GLY A 76 8.34 -13.43 -12.76
CA GLY A 76 8.53 -14.31 -11.58
C GLY A 76 7.54 -14.15 -10.41
N ALA A 77 6.60 -13.22 -10.43
CA ALA A 77 5.51 -13.19 -9.45
C ALA A 77 4.18 -13.35 -10.20
N SER A 78 3.36 -14.33 -9.80
CA SER A 78 2.02 -14.62 -10.34
C SER A 78 1.33 -13.34 -10.84
N GLY A 79 1.39 -13.14 -12.16
CA GLY A 79 1.25 -11.82 -12.78
C GLY A 79 -0.20 -11.44 -12.91
N VAL A 80 -0.78 -10.79 -11.91
CA VAL A 80 -2.13 -10.23 -12.05
C VAL A 80 -2.07 -9.03 -13.00
N ILE A 81 -2.96 -8.97 -13.99
CA ILE A 81 -3.02 -7.84 -14.92
C ILE A 81 -3.67 -6.66 -14.21
N VAL A 82 -2.89 -5.59 -13.98
CA VAL A 82 -3.37 -4.38 -13.32
C VAL A 82 -3.60 -3.26 -14.34
N LYS A 83 -4.86 -2.87 -14.51
CA LYS A 83 -5.36 -1.73 -15.29
C LYS A 83 -5.92 -0.67 -14.32
N ARG A 84 -5.06 0.22 -13.82
CA ARG A 84 -5.51 1.31 -12.94
C ARG A 84 -6.41 2.29 -13.70
N GLY A 85 -7.65 2.40 -13.27
CA GLY A 85 -8.59 3.42 -13.72
C GLY A 85 -8.42 4.73 -12.95
N THR A 86 -9.21 5.75 -13.33
CA THR A 86 -9.10 7.10 -12.79
C THR A 86 -10.13 7.41 -11.70
N LYS A 87 -11.11 6.54 -11.45
CA LYS A 87 -12.24 6.81 -10.53
C LYS A 87 -12.69 5.58 -9.74
N GLY A 88 -13.14 5.80 -8.51
CA GLY A 88 -13.75 4.77 -7.66
C GLY A 88 -12.79 3.60 -7.38
N LEU A 89 -13.35 2.39 -7.34
CA LEU A 89 -12.61 1.15 -7.05
C LEU A 89 -11.58 0.78 -8.11
N SER A 90 -11.75 1.26 -9.35
CA SER A 90 -10.79 0.98 -10.43
C SER A 90 -9.38 1.53 -10.19
N GLN A 91 -9.23 2.45 -9.23
CA GLN A 91 -7.93 3.01 -8.84
C GLN A 91 -7.08 2.01 -8.03
N PHE A 92 -7.72 1.04 -7.39
CA PHE A 92 -7.10 0.16 -6.40
C PHE A 92 -7.20 -1.30 -6.84
N THR A 93 -6.20 -2.11 -6.46
CA THR A 93 -6.31 -3.55 -6.63
C THR A 93 -7.21 -4.16 -5.55
N VAL A 94 -7.75 -5.34 -5.81
CA VAL A 94 -8.58 -6.08 -4.86
C VAL A 94 -7.85 -6.25 -3.52
N ASP A 95 -6.56 -6.61 -3.55
CA ASP A 95 -5.76 -6.85 -2.34
C ASP A 95 -5.54 -5.59 -1.49
N GLN A 96 -5.68 -4.40 -2.08
CA GLN A 96 -5.57 -3.12 -1.37
C GLN A 96 -6.89 -2.68 -0.73
N CYS A 97 -8.00 -3.31 -1.10
CA CYS A 97 -9.32 -2.99 -0.60
C CYS A 97 -9.74 -3.98 0.48
N ILE A 98 -10.47 -3.50 1.48
CA ILE A 98 -11.02 -4.34 2.55
C ILE A 98 -12.53 -4.32 2.43
N LEU A 99 -13.17 -5.48 2.43
CA LEU A 99 -14.63 -5.57 2.49
C LEU A 99 -15.09 -5.23 3.92
N GLU A 100 -15.80 -4.11 4.08
CA GLU A 100 -16.31 -3.66 5.37
C GLU A 100 -17.72 -4.20 5.63
N ALA A 101 -18.60 -4.10 4.64
CA ALA A 101 -19.99 -4.50 4.79
C ALA A 101 -20.61 -4.96 3.48
N VAL A 102 -21.59 -5.84 3.59
CA VAL A 102 -22.52 -6.16 2.51
C VAL A 102 -23.93 -5.82 3.00
N VAL A 103 -24.68 -5.07 2.20
CA VAL A 103 -25.99 -4.55 2.57
C VAL A 103 -26.98 -4.91 1.47
N LYS A 104 -28.16 -5.36 1.86
CA LYS A 104 -29.28 -5.61 0.93
C LYS A 104 -30.27 -4.45 0.99
N ILE A 105 -30.56 -3.83 -0.16
CA ILE A 105 -31.52 -2.74 -0.32
C ILE A 105 -32.60 -3.21 -1.29
N GLY A 106 -33.74 -3.66 -0.74
CA GLY A 106 -34.78 -4.30 -1.54
C GLY A 106 -34.26 -5.63 -2.11
N ASP A 107 -34.21 -5.72 -3.44
CA ASP A 107 -33.66 -6.89 -4.15
C ASP A 107 -32.21 -6.69 -4.62
N GLU A 108 -31.64 -5.49 -4.43
CA GLU A 108 -30.25 -5.22 -4.78
C GLU A 108 -29.31 -5.52 -3.61
N GLU A 109 -28.18 -6.17 -3.91
CA GLU A 109 -27.09 -6.38 -2.96
C GLU A 109 -25.92 -5.45 -3.30
N VAL A 110 -25.43 -4.76 -2.27
CA VAL A 110 -24.41 -3.71 -2.39
C VAL A 110 -23.29 -4.01 -1.41
N ALA A 111 -22.05 -3.91 -1.87
CA ALA A 111 -20.88 -4.03 -1.02
C ALA A 111 -20.27 -2.67 -0.70
N TRP A 112 -19.71 -2.54 0.49
CA TRP A 112 -18.93 -1.38 0.94
C TRP A 112 -17.50 -1.82 1.17
N PHE A 113 -16.59 -1.18 0.44
CA PHE A 113 -15.16 -1.43 0.51
C PHE A 113 -14.44 -0.23 1.12
N GLN A 114 -13.49 -0.50 2.00
CA GLN A 114 -12.50 0.48 2.42
C GLN A 114 -11.33 0.45 1.45
N GLY A 115 -11.05 1.57 0.79
CA GLY A 115 -9.82 1.72 0.01
C GLY A 115 -8.59 1.94 0.91
N PRO A 116 -7.38 1.89 0.34
CA PRO A 116 -6.13 2.16 1.07
C PRO A 116 -6.03 3.60 1.59
N ASN A 117 -6.88 4.50 1.08
CA ASN A 117 -7.04 5.87 1.55
C ASN A 117 -8.01 6.02 2.73
N LEU A 118 -8.45 4.91 3.33
CA LEU A 118 -9.45 4.84 4.41
C LEU A 118 -10.83 5.41 4.03
N LYS A 119 -11.09 5.63 2.74
CA LYS A 119 -12.40 6.10 2.27
C LYS A 119 -13.29 4.92 1.92
N PRO A 120 -14.58 4.97 2.26
CA PRO A 120 -15.54 3.95 1.87
C PRO A 120 -15.96 4.15 0.41
N PHE A 121 -16.06 3.05 -0.31
CA PHE A 121 -16.52 2.96 -1.69
C PHE A 121 -17.69 2.00 -1.78
N LYS A 122 -18.78 2.48 -2.38
CA LYS A 122 -19.94 1.66 -2.72
C LYS A 122 -19.63 0.85 -3.98
N ALA A 123 -19.94 -0.44 -3.97
CA ALA A 123 -19.76 -1.34 -5.09
C ALA A 123 -21.04 -2.13 -5.38
N LYS A 124 -21.30 -2.38 -6.66
CA LYS A 124 -22.33 -3.27 -7.18
C LYS A 124 -21.70 -4.39 -8.00
N VAL A 125 -22.51 -5.41 -8.30
CA VAL A 125 -22.13 -6.43 -9.29
C VAL A 125 -21.82 -5.75 -10.62
N GLY A 126 -20.68 -6.11 -11.23
CA GLY A 126 -20.17 -5.51 -12.46
C GLY A 126 -19.20 -4.34 -12.26
N ASP A 127 -19.04 -3.82 -11.04
CA ASP A 127 -18.01 -2.80 -10.78
C ASP A 127 -16.60 -3.39 -10.91
N VAL A 128 -15.67 -2.53 -11.32
CA VAL A 128 -14.33 -2.92 -11.77
C VAL A 128 -13.28 -2.38 -10.80
N PHE A 129 -12.43 -3.29 -10.32
CA PHE A 129 -11.16 -3.01 -9.64
C PHE A 129 -10.04 -2.84 -10.66
N ALA A 130 -8.87 -2.37 -10.22
CA ALA A 130 -7.72 -2.26 -11.11
C ALA A 130 -7.32 -3.62 -11.73
N ASP A 131 -7.59 -4.72 -11.05
CA ASP A 131 -7.14 -6.07 -11.40
C ASP A 131 -8.26 -7.09 -11.62
N GLY A 132 -9.54 -6.69 -11.49
CA GLY A 132 -10.65 -7.62 -11.60
C GLY A 132 -12.04 -6.97 -11.64
N VAL A 133 -13.07 -7.80 -11.74
CA VAL A 133 -14.48 -7.38 -11.80
C VAL A 133 -15.31 -8.14 -10.77
N ILE A 134 -16.27 -7.46 -10.12
CA ILE A 134 -17.19 -8.09 -9.17
C ILE A 134 -18.20 -8.93 -9.94
N ILE A 135 -18.23 -10.23 -9.67
CA ILE A 135 -19.16 -11.16 -10.32
C ILE A 135 -20.36 -11.53 -9.45
N ASP A 136 -20.19 -11.53 -8.13
CA ASP A 136 -21.22 -11.92 -7.19
C ASP A 136 -21.03 -11.18 -5.87
N ILE A 137 -22.15 -10.76 -5.28
CA ILE A 137 -22.21 -10.20 -3.93
C ILE A 137 -23.27 -11.02 -3.22
N SER A 138 -22.93 -11.58 -2.06
CA SER A 138 -23.82 -12.43 -1.28
C SER A 138 -24.00 -11.88 0.12
N TYR A 139 -25.16 -11.26 0.37
CA TYR A 139 -25.54 -10.71 1.66
C TYR A 139 -25.61 -11.80 2.75
N SER A 140 -26.19 -12.96 2.44
CA SER A 140 -26.35 -14.06 3.40
C SER A 140 -25.01 -14.63 3.90
N ARG A 141 -23.97 -14.58 3.07
CA ARG A 141 -22.62 -15.07 3.40
C ARG A 141 -21.67 -13.97 3.86
N GLY A 142 -22.04 -12.69 3.69
CA GLY A 142 -21.13 -11.57 3.89
C GLY A 142 -19.88 -11.67 3.01
N GLU A 143 -20.06 -12.14 1.77
CA GLU A 143 -18.99 -12.49 0.83
C GLU A 143 -19.16 -11.75 -0.49
N VAL A 144 -18.04 -11.31 -1.08
CA VAL A 144 -17.99 -10.78 -2.43
C VAL A 144 -16.99 -11.60 -3.25
N ILE A 145 -17.41 -12.04 -4.43
CA ILE A 145 -16.56 -12.79 -5.35
C ILE A 145 -16.09 -11.85 -6.46
N VAL A 146 -14.77 -11.73 -6.60
CA VAL A 146 -14.13 -10.92 -7.62
C VAL A 146 -13.35 -11.80 -8.57
N GLN A 147 -13.55 -11.62 -9.87
CA GLN A 147 -12.80 -12.30 -10.91
C GLN A 147 -11.59 -11.43 -11.30
N GLN A 148 -10.39 -11.86 -10.90
CA GLN A 148 -9.12 -11.20 -11.23
C GLN A 148 -8.54 -11.73 -12.53
N GLN A 149 -7.97 -10.85 -13.35
CA GLN A 149 -7.32 -11.21 -14.62
C GLN A 149 -5.86 -11.61 -14.39
N LEU A 150 -5.42 -12.75 -14.95
CA LEU A 150 -4.07 -13.29 -14.81
C LEU A 150 -3.31 -13.21 -16.14
N ASP A 151 -2.02 -12.90 -16.07
CA ASP A 151 -1.06 -12.75 -17.19
C ASP A 151 -0.16 -13.99 -17.35
N ASP A 152 -0.50 -15.09 -16.70
CA ASP A 152 0.31 -16.31 -16.71
C ASP A 152 -0.02 -17.17 -17.95
N PRO A 153 0.91 -17.32 -18.91
CA PRO A 153 0.68 -18.11 -20.12
C PRO A 153 0.57 -19.62 -19.84
N THR A 154 0.96 -20.09 -18.65
CA THR A 154 0.88 -21.51 -18.28
C THR A 154 -0.54 -21.92 -17.85
N GLN A 155 -1.39 -20.95 -17.50
CA GLN A 155 -2.74 -21.19 -17.02
C GLN A 155 -3.73 -21.27 -18.18
N ILE A 156 -4.54 -22.33 -18.21
CA ILE A 156 -5.60 -22.51 -19.22
C ILE A 156 -6.67 -21.40 -19.09
N LYS A 157 -6.96 -20.99 -17.85
CA LYS A 157 -7.90 -19.90 -17.56
C LYS A 157 -7.14 -18.61 -17.28
N PRO A 158 -7.41 -17.51 -18.02
CA PRO A 158 -6.70 -16.23 -17.82
C PRO A 158 -7.28 -15.43 -16.65
N PHE A 159 -7.90 -16.11 -15.68
CA PHE A 159 -8.53 -15.46 -14.53
C PHE A 159 -8.58 -16.40 -13.31
N ARG A 160 -8.69 -15.79 -12.13
CA ARG A 160 -8.95 -16.48 -10.86
C ARG A 160 -10.07 -15.79 -10.10
N ASN A 161 -10.83 -16.55 -9.31
CA ASN A 161 -11.87 -16.00 -8.46
C ASN A 161 -11.33 -15.82 -7.04
N VAL A 162 -11.44 -14.62 -6.52
CA VAL A 162 -11.06 -14.26 -5.14
C VAL A 162 -12.33 -14.04 -4.34
N SER A 163 -12.42 -14.77 -3.23
CA SER A 163 -13.48 -14.64 -2.24
C SER A 163 -13.05 -13.67 -1.15
N LEU A 164 -13.77 -12.55 -1.03
CA LEU A 164 -13.56 -11.54 0.01
C LEU A 164 -14.66 -11.69 1.05
N LYS A 165 -14.27 -11.72 2.33
CA LYS A 165 -15.20 -11.84 3.46
C LYS A 165 -15.07 -10.64 4.39
N ILE A 166 -16.18 -10.28 5.02
CA ILE A 166 -16.21 -9.22 6.05
C ILE A 166 -15.31 -9.64 7.22
N ARG A 167 -14.50 -8.70 7.73
CA ARG A 167 -13.66 -8.94 8.91
C ARG A 167 -14.54 -9.15 10.15
N SER A 168 -14.46 -10.33 10.79
CA SER A 168 -15.09 -10.61 12.09
C SER A 168 -14.12 -10.29 13.23
N THR A 169 -14.50 -9.40 14.13
CA THR A 169 -13.66 -8.88 15.24
C THR A 169 -13.32 -9.91 16.33
N SER A 170 -13.83 -11.14 16.25
CA SER A 170 -13.72 -12.15 17.32
C SER A 170 -12.36 -12.85 17.43
N GLN A 171 -11.40 -12.61 16.54
CA GLN A 171 -10.11 -13.33 16.53
C GLN A 171 -8.99 -12.67 17.37
N SER A 172 -9.25 -11.58 18.10
CA SER A 172 -8.19 -10.77 18.73
C SER A 172 -8.03 -10.95 20.25
N LEU A 173 -8.86 -11.76 20.92
CA LEU A 173 -8.96 -11.75 22.40
C LEU A 173 -8.42 -13.00 23.12
N GLU A 174 -7.90 -14.02 22.42
CA GLU A 174 -7.43 -15.27 23.05
C GLU A 174 -5.92 -15.29 23.38
N GLY A 175 -5.22 -14.15 23.31
CA GLY A 175 -3.75 -14.09 23.40
C GLY A 175 -3.13 -13.60 24.73
N GLU A 176 -3.89 -13.10 25.70
CA GLU A 176 -3.33 -12.40 26.88
C GLU A 176 -3.79 -12.98 28.24
N ALA A 177 -3.79 -14.30 28.37
CA ALA A 177 -3.96 -14.93 29.69
C ALA A 177 -3.09 -16.20 29.81
N GLN A 178 -1.78 -16.03 30.00
CA GLN A 178 -0.89 -17.03 30.56
C GLN A 178 0.11 -16.38 31.51
#